data_AF-A0A2W1N2F4-F1
#
_entry.id   AF-A0A2W1N2F4-F1
#
_cell.length_a   1.000
_cell.length_b   1.000
_cell.length_c   1.000
_cell.angle_alpha   90.00
_cell.angle_beta   90.00
_cell.angle_gamma   90.00
#
_symmetry.space_group_name_H-M   'P 1'
#
loop_
_entity.id
_entity.type
_entity.pdbx_description
1 polymer ?
#
loop_
_entity_poly.entity_id
_entity_poly.type
_entity_poly.pdbx_seq_one_letter_code
_entity_poly.pdbx_strand_id
1 'polypeptide(L)'
;MKEMWEKRYGAKPFAYGTESNAFFKEKLAQYHLHGKLLMPAEGEGRNAVYAATQNLEVFAFDISEEGAKKRYTTEVQISELLLLGSKK
;
A
#
# COMPACT_ATOMS: atom_id res chain seq x y z
N MET A 1 2.08 -4.46 -18.47
CA MET A 1 1.62 -3.45 -17.49
C MET A 1 2.64 -3.17 -16.38
N LYS A 2 3.44 -4.15 -15.89
CA LYS A 2 4.44 -3.92 -14.83
C LYS A 2 5.34 -2.70 -15.10
N GLU A 3 6.00 -2.66 -16.26
CA GLU A 3 6.93 -1.58 -16.66
C GLU A 3 6.30 -0.17 -16.61
N MET A 4 5.02 -0.04 -16.99
CA MET A 4 4.29 1.23 -16.92
C MET A 4 4.17 1.70 -15.47
N TRP A 5 3.84 0.79 -14.55
CA TRP A 5 3.71 1.09 -13.12
C TRP A 5 5.07 1.32 -12.44
N GLU A 6 6.10 0.56 -12.82
CA GLU A 6 7.47 0.82 -12.36
C GLU A 6 7.91 2.23 -12.73
N LYS A 7 7.71 2.63 -13.99
CA LYS A 7 8.03 3.98 -14.45
C LYS A 7 7.23 5.05 -13.69
N ARG A 8 5.93 4.80 -13.46
CA ARG A 8 5.05 5.76 -12.79
C ARG A 8 5.43 5.96 -11.33
N TYR A 9 5.68 4.88 -10.59
CA TYR A 9 5.97 4.94 -9.15
C TYR A 9 7.44 5.27 -8.85
N GLY A 10 8.38 4.93 -9.74
CA GLY A 10 9.80 5.28 -9.58
C GLY A 10 10.11 6.78 -9.76
N ALA A 11 9.22 7.56 -10.38
CA ALA A 11 9.38 9.01 -10.50
C ALA A 11 9.05 9.73 -9.18
N LYS A 12 9.63 10.91 -8.92
CA LYS A 12 9.16 11.83 -7.87
C LYS A 12 8.26 12.91 -8.48
N PRO A 13 7.23 13.44 -7.78
CA PRO A 13 6.77 13.09 -6.42
C PRO A 13 5.93 11.79 -6.39
N PHE A 14 5.20 11.52 -5.30
CA PHE A 14 4.21 10.42 -5.27
C PHE A 14 3.15 10.60 -6.36
N ALA A 15 2.86 9.55 -7.11
CA ALA A 15 1.96 9.60 -8.26
C ALA A 15 0.52 9.98 -7.89
N TYR A 16 0.11 9.69 -6.65
CA TYR A 16 -1.20 10.01 -6.10
C TYR A 16 -1.14 10.80 -4.79
N GLY A 17 0.01 11.38 -4.46
CA GLY A 17 0.24 12.03 -3.18
C GLY A 17 0.34 11.05 -2.01
N THR A 18 0.46 11.61 -0.81
CA THR A 18 0.77 10.87 0.43
C THR A 18 -0.45 10.62 1.31
N GLU A 19 -1.49 11.43 1.14
CA GLU A 19 -2.72 11.32 1.91
C GLU A 19 -3.57 10.13 1.43
N SER A 20 -4.12 9.39 2.38
CA SER A 20 -5.08 8.31 2.11
C SER A 20 -6.27 8.82 1.31
N ASN A 21 -6.86 7.95 0.50
CA ASN A 21 -8.13 8.25 -0.16
C ASN A 21 -9.21 8.61 0.89
N ALA A 22 -9.90 9.73 0.68
CA ALA A 22 -10.90 10.24 1.64
C ALA A 22 -12.06 9.26 1.90
N PHE A 23 -12.56 8.60 0.86
CA PHE A 23 -13.61 7.58 0.98
C PHE A 23 -13.12 6.37 1.76
N PHE A 24 -11.89 5.89 1.47
CA PHE A 24 -11.30 4.78 2.21
C PHE A 24 -11.17 5.12 3.70
N LYS A 25 -10.64 6.30 4.01
CA LYS A 25 -10.51 6.81 5.37
C LYS A 25 -11.85 6.89 6.10
N GLU A 26 -12.87 7.44 5.46
CA GLU A 26 -14.23 7.55 6.01
C GLU A 26 -14.80 6.16 6.33
N LYS A 27 -14.73 5.22 5.38
CA LYS A 27 -15.29 3.87 5.57
C LYS A 27 -14.54 3.08 6.63
N LEU A 28 -13.22 3.18 6.66
CA LEU A 28 -12.44 2.50 7.68
C LEU A 28 -12.79 2.99 9.09
N ALA A 29 -12.99 4.30 9.25
CA ALA A 29 -13.45 4.89 10.51
C ALA A 29 -14.89 4.48 10.86
N GLN A 30 -15.79 4.38 9.87
CA GLN A 30 -17.20 4.00 10.08
C GLN A 30 -17.35 2.54 10.55
N TYR A 31 -16.57 1.61 10.00
CA TYR A 31 -16.77 0.18 10.25
C TYR A 31 -16.05 -0.35 11.49
N HIS A 32 -15.16 0.44 12.11
CA HIS A 32 -14.41 0.04 13.32
C HIS A 32 -13.80 -1.37 13.19
N LEU A 33 -13.08 -1.61 12.08
CA LEU A 33 -12.53 -2.92 11.78
C LEU A 33 -11.38 -3.28 12.73
N HIS A 34 -11.23 -4.58 12.98
CA HIS A 34 -10.12 -5.16 13.75
C HIS A 34 -9.56 -6.39 13.05
N GLY A 35 -8.29 -6.71 13.30
CA GLY A 35 -7.63 -7.90 12.75
C GLY A 35 -6.86 -7.61 11.46
N LYS A 36 -6.94 -8.52 10.50
CA LYS A 36 -6.09 -8.54 9.29
C LYS A 36 -6.79 -7.91 8.09
N LEU A 37 -6.08 -7.10 7.32
CA LEU A 37 -6.57 -6.46 6.10
C LEU A 37 -5.66 -6.76 4.91
N LEU A 38 -6.21 -7.40 3.87
CA LEU A 38 -5.50 -7.66 2.61
C LEU A 38 -5.80 -6.55 1.60
N MET A 39 -4.76 -5.91 1.07
CA MET A 39 -4.86 -4.77 0.15
C MET A 39 -4.02 -5.01 -1.12
N PRO A 40 -4.59 -5.65 -2.15
CA PRO A 40 -3.89 -5.90 -3.41
C PRO A 40 -3.81 -4.63 -4.27
N ALA A 41 -2.76 -4.53 -5.10
CA ALA A 41 -2.52 -3.44 -6.04
C ALA A 41 -2.48 -2.04 -5.39
N GLU A 42 -1.86 -1.94 -4.21
CA GLU A 42 -1.81 -0.69 -3.43
C GLU A 42 -0.85 0.37 -3.98
N GLY A 43 -0.04 0.05 -4.99
CA GLY A 43 0.98 0.93 -5.54
C GLY A 43 1.93 1.43 -4.46
N GLU A 44 1.95 2.76 -4.28
CA GLU A 44 2.74 3.49 -3.29
C GLU A 44 2.18 3.43 -1.85
N GLY A 45 1.08 2.70 -1.61
CA GLY A 45 0.64 2.23 -0.29
C GLY A 45 0.07 3.29 0.66
N ARG A 46 -0.39 4.43 0.16
CA ARG A 46 -0.97 5.51 0.99
C ARG A 46 -2.17 5.07 1.85
N ASN A 47 -2.99 4.14 1.36
CA ASN A 47 -4.14 3.64 2.12
C ASN A 47 -3.70 2.57 3.13
N ALA A 48 -2.79 1.67 2.71
CA ALA A 48 -2.20 0.66 3.59
C ALA A 48 -1.52 1.27 4.82
N VAL A 49 -0.74 2.34 4.64
CA VAL A 49 -0.13 3.09 5.75
C VAL A 49 -1.21 3.63 6.69
N TYR A 50 -2.25 4.29 6.15
CA TYR A 50 -3.35 4.79 6.97
C TYR A 50 -4.06 3.67 7.75
N ALA A 51 -4.39 2.54 7.11
CA ALA A 51 -5.06 1.43 7.76
C ALA A 51 -4.23 0.84 8.91
N ALA A 52 -2.91 0.77 8.75
CA ALA A 52 -2.02 0.33 9.82
C ALA A 52 -2.04 1.27 11.03
N THR A 53 -2.18 2.59 10.83
CA THR A 53 -2.36 3.54 11.95
C THR A 53 -3.65 3.32 12.74
N GLN A 54 -4.62 2.58 12.17
CA GLN A 54 -5.89 2.24 12.80
C GLN A 54 -5.84 0.87 13.52
N ASN A 55 -4.64 0.37 13.86
CA ASN A 55 -4.40 -0.90 14.54
C ASN A 55 -4.86 -2.15 13.75
N LEU A 56 -4.85 -2.07 12.41
CA LEU A 56 -5.04 -3.23 11.54
C LEU A 56 -3.70 -3.87 11.18
N GLU A 57 -3.67 -5.20 11.13
CA GLU A 57 -2.55 -5.96 10.58
C GLU A 57 -2.69 -5.98 9.05
N VAL A 58 -1.96 -5.09 8.37
CA VAL A 58 -2.12 -4.85 6.93
C VAL A 58 -1.14 -5.69 6.10
N PHE A 59 -1.70 -6.45 5.17
CA PHE A 59 -0.98 -7.17 4.12
C PHE A 59 -1.24 -6.47 2.79
N ALA A 60 -0.27 -5.73 2.26
CA ALA A 60 -0.43 -4.96 1.04
C ALA A 60 0.64 -5.29 0.00
N PHE A 61 0.26 -5.56 -1.24
CA PHE A 61 1.22 -5.88 -2.31
C PHE A 61 0.86 -5.19 -3.62
N ASP A 62 1.85 -5.00 -4.47
CA ASP A 62 1.68 -4.45 -5.82
C ASP A 62 2.62 -5.19 -6.80
N ILE A 63 2.29 -5.15 -8.09
CA ILE A 63 3.14 -5.72 -9.14
C ILE A 63 4.41 -4.87 -9.37
N SER A 64 4.38 -3.58 -9.01
CA SER A 64 5.52 -2.67 -9.10
C SER A 64 6.37 -2.71 -7.84
N GLU A 65 7.64 -3.04 -8.04
CA GLU A 65 8.69 -2.98 -7.03
C GLU A 65 8.95 -1.55 -6.57
N GLU A 66 8.96 -0.58 -7.50
CA GLU A 66 9.14 0.83 -7.18
C GLU A 66 7.98 1.37 -6.34
N GLY A 67 6.73 0.96 -6.64
CA GLY A 67 5.58 1.27 -5.80
C GLY A 67 5.75 0.75 -4.37
N ALA A 68 6.18 -0.50 -4.23
CA ALA A 68 6.39 -1.09 -2.91
C ALA A 68 7.55 -0.44 -2.13
N LYS A 69 8.68 -0.14 -2.79
CA LYS A 69 9.85 0.52 -2.17
C LYS A 69 9.55 1.93 -1.69
N LYS A 70 8.68 2.65 -2.40
CA LYS A 70 8.38 4.06 -2.13
C LYS A 70 7.39 4.26 -0.98
N ARG A 71 6.82 3.19 -0.41
CA ARG A 71 5.99 3.28 0.79
C ARG A 71 6.81 3.90 1.93
N TYR A 72 6.21 4.84 2.66
CA TYR A 72 6.85 5.44 3.81
C TYR A 72 7.27 4.35 4.81
N THR A 73 8.58 4.26 5.04
CA THR A 73 9.21 3.55 6.15
C THR A 73 8.89 4.27 7.46
N THR A 74 7.61 4.26 7.84
CA THR A 74 7.27 4.22 9.26
C THR A 74 7.24 2.75 9.61
N GLU A 75 7.93 2.32 10.67
CA GLU A 75 8.06 0.94 11.18
C GLU A 75 6.72 0.30 11.59
N VAL A 76 5.75 0.30 10.69
CA VAL A 76 4.64 -0.62 10.70
C VAL A 76 5.23 -1.92 10.19
N GLN A 77 5.19 -2.97 11.00
CA GLN A 77 5.42 -4.34 10.56
C GLN A 77 4.43 -4.66 9.43
N ILE A 78 4.82 -4.37 8.19
CA ILE A 78 4.19 -4.91 6.99
C ILE A 78 4.63 -6.37 6.97
N SER A 79 3.87 -7.22 7.65
CA SER A 79 4.06 -8.67 7.65
C SER A 79 3.98 -9.16 6.22
N GLU A 80 5.15 -9.50 5.68
CA GLU A 80 5.38 -10.07 4.34
C GLU A 80 4.76 -9.29 3.16
N LEU A 81 5.56 -8.34 2.66
CA LEU A 81 5.46 -7.90 1.29
C LEU A 81 5.94 -9.04 0.35
N LEU A 82 5.04 -9.97 0.02
CA LEU A 82 5.29 -11.00 -0.99
C LEU A 82 5.35 -10.33 -2.37
N LEU A 83 6.57 -10.11 -2.86
CA LEU A 83 6.86 -9.83 -4.26
C LEU A 83 6.44 -11.06 -5.08
N LEU A 84 5.23 -11.03 -5.63
CA LEU A 84 4.79 -11.97 -6.66
C LEU A 84 5.48 -11.62 -7.99
N GLY A 85 6.80 -11.81 -8.01
CA GLY A 85 7.61 -11.89 -9.22
C GLY A 85 7.68 -13.34 -9.68
N SER A 86 7.32 -13.58 -10.94
CA SER A 86 7.36 -14.88 -11.63
C SER A 86 8.50 -15.78 -11.16
N LYS A 87 8.16 -16.81 -10.38
CA LYS A 87 8.93 -18.06 -10.46
C LYS A 87 8.43 -18.78 -11.71
N LYS A 88 9.39 -19.10 -12.58
CA LYS A 88 9.22 -19.87 -13.82
C LYS A 88 8.41 -21.14 -13.59
#